data_AF-A0A944BW10-F1
#
_entry.id   AF-A0A944BW10-F1
#
_cell.length_a   1.000
_cell.length_b   1.000
_cell.length_c   1.000
_cell.angle_alpha   90.00
_cell.angle_beta   90.00
_cell.angle_gamma   90.00
#
_symmetry.space_group_name_H-M   'P 1'
#
loop_
_entity.id
_entity.type
_entity.pdbx_description
1 polymer ?
#
loop_
_entity_poly.entity_id
_entity_poly.type
_entity_poly.pdbx_seq_one_letter_code
_entity_poly.pdbx_strand_id
1 'polypeptide(L)'
;ELEIDYTYTRLHEGNELLRAYLNAAGRKLRNLPPPVEVFREIVAKKIVSVGSKIRSIFTKLSKAGKKEKMTELFNGAESRSDLVATFLAILELAKSKKINIIGDGADADIELLATDIEEMNSEEWE
;
A
#
# COMPACT_ATOMS: atom_id res chain seq x y z
N GLU A 1 2.31 -53.31 25.04
CA GLU A 1 3.64 -53.56 24.44
C GLU A 1 3.55 -53.20 22.95
N LEU A 2 4.59 -52.62 22.36
CA LEU A 2 4.61 -52.36 20.92
C LEU A 2 5.11 -53.63 20.22
N GLU A 3 4.28 -54.25 19.39
CA GLU A 3 4.72 -55.34 18.51
C GLU A 3 5.78 -54.81 17.55
N ILE A 4 6.94 -55.48 17.50
CA ILE A 4 8.05 -55.06 16.66
C ILE A 4 7.74 -55.46 15.22
N ASP A 5 7.58 -54.46 14.35
CA ASP A 5 7.37 -54.66 12.92
C ASP A 5 8.72 -54.85 12.20
N TYR A 6 8.90 -56.04 11.59
CA TYR A 6 10.09 -56.41 10.83
C TYR A 6 9.96 -56.17 9.32
N THR A 7 8.91 -55.49 8.86
CA THR A 7 8.69 -55.19 7.43
C THR A 7 9.82 -54.30 6.86
N TYR A 8 10.53 -53.56 7.72
CA TYR A 8 11.63 -52.70 7.31
C TYR A 8 12.99 -53.43 7.23
N THR A 9 13.56 -53.54 6.03
CA THR A 9 14.77 -54.33 5.77
C THR A 9 15.99 -53.51 5.35
N ARG A 10 15.88 -52.17 5.24
CA ARG A 10 16.97 -51.34 4.73
C ARG A 10 17.99 -51.00 5.80
N LEU A 11 19.26 -51.04 5.41
CA LEU A 11 20.39 -50.51 6.17
C LEU A 11 20.58 -49.04 5.81
N HIS A 12 20.68 -48.19 6.83
CA HIS A 12 21.01 -46.78 6.68
C HIS A 12 22.38 -46.49 7.26
N GLU A 13 23.10 -45.59 6.61
CA GLU A 13 24.27 -45.01 7.22
C GLU A 13 23.86 -44.08 8.39
N GLY A 14 24.67 -44.02 9.44
CA GLY A 14 24.34 -43.22 10.63
C GLY A 14 24.18 -41.72 10.34
N ASN A 15 24.86 -41.21 9.31
CA ASN A 15 24.74 -39.83 8.82
C ASN A 15 23.33 -39.54 8.25
N GLU A 16 22.70 -40.51 7.58
CA GLU A 16 21.39 -40.42 6.95
C GLU A 16 20.32 -40.36 8.02
N LEU A 17 20.41 -41.23 9.02
CA LEU A 17 19.52 -41.23 10.19
C LEU A 17 19.65 -39.93 10.98
N LEU A 18 20.87 -39.43 11.19
CA LEU A 18 21.10 -38.16 11.85
C LEU A 18 20.49 -36.99 11.07
N ARG A 19 20.66 -36.95 9.75
CA ARG A 19 20.03 -35.94 8.88
C ARG A 19 18.51 -36.03 8.93
N ALA A 20 17.94 -37.23 8.85
CA ALA A 20 16.50 -37.44 8.93
C ALA A 20 15.96 -36.98 10.29
N TYR A 21 16.65 -37.31 11.38
CA TYR A 21 16.33 -36.85 12.73
C TYR A 21 16.41 -35.32 12.84
N LEU A 22 17.50 -34.70 12.39
CA LEU A 22 17.65 -33.25 12.41
C LEU A 22 16.61 -32.54 11.53
N ASN A 23 16.20 -33.13 10.41
CA ASN A 23 15.11 -32.61 9.58
C ASN A 23 13.74 -32.74 10.27
N ALA A 24 13.49 -33.87 10.95
CA ALA A 24 12.27 -34.14 11.67
C ALA A 24 12.14 -33.29 12.95
N ALA A 25 13.20 -33.21 13.75
CA ALA A 25 13.30 -32.39 14.96
C ALA A 25 13.44 -30.89 14.64
N GLY A 26 14.12 -30.56 13.53
CA GLY A 26 14.37 -29.21 13.03
C GLY A 26 13.17 -28.57 12.34
N ARG A 27 11.93 -29.00 12.61
CA ARG A 27 10.69 -28.34 12.15
C ARG A 27 10.67 -26.82 12.41
N LYS A 28 11.46 -26.32 13.36
CA LYS A 28 11.65 -24.88 13.59
C LYS A 28 12.39 -24.13 12.47
N LEU A 29 13.32 -24.77 11.74
CA LEU A 29 14.08 -24.10 10.66
C LEU A 29 13.24 -23.92 9.37
N ARG A 30 12.24 -24.79 9.14
CA ARG A 30 11.31 -24.70 8.01
C ARG A 30 10.14 -23.73 8.25
N ASN A 31 9.93 -23.29 9.49
CA ASN A 31 8.88 -22.35 9.87
C ASN A 31 9.41 -20.92 10.05
N LEU A 32 10.66 -20.64 9.68
CA LEU A 32 11.13 -19.27 9.61
C LEU A 32 10.38 -18.59 8.45
N PRO A 33 9.68 -17.47 8.68
CA PRO A 33 9.11 -16.71 7.59
C PRO A 33 10.23 -16.39 6.60
N PRO A 34 9.95 -16.49 5.28
CA PRO A 34 10.96 -16.19 4.28
C PRO A 34 11.61 -14.82 4.54
N PRO A 35 12.93 -14.67 4.32
CA PRO A 35 13.65 -13.46 4.74
C PRO A 35 12.96 -12.20 4.20
N VAL A 36 12.70 -11.25 5.09
CA VAL A 36 12.00 -10.00 4.78
C VAL A 36 12.71 -9.22 3.66
N GLU A 37 14.02 -9.42 3.51
CA GLU A 37 14.86 -8.88 2.45
C GLU A 37 14.36 -9.23 1.04
N VAL A 38 13.84 -10.44 0.83
CA VAL A 38 13.28 -10.89 -0.46
C VAL A 38 12.00 -10.13 -0.81
N PHE A 39 11.23 -9.73 0.20
CA PHE A 39 9.99 -8.96 -0.01
C PHE A 39 10.22 -7.45 0.03
N ARG A 40 11.44 -6.98 0.31
CA ARG A 40 11.70 -5.55 0.51
C ARG A 40 11.33 -4.73 -0.71
N GLU A 41 11.62 -5.21 -1.92
CA GLU A 41 11.20 -4.51 -3.15
C GLU A 41 9.68 -4.49 -3.36
N ILE A 42 8.99 -5.57 -3.00
CA ILE A 42 7.54 -5.71 -3.18
C ILE A 42 6.78 -4.88 -2.12
N VAL A 43 7.28 -4.86 -0.89
CA VAL A 43 6.62 -4.29 0.29
C VAL A 43 7.06 -2.84 0.56
N ALA A 44 8.20 -2.38 0.02
CA ALA A 44 8.65 -1.00 0.16
C ALA A 44 7.97 -0.01 -0.79
N LYS A 45 7.14 -0.47 -1.74
CA LYS A 45 6.42 0.45 -2.63
C LYS A 45 5.39 1.23 -1.80
N LYS A 46 5.60 2.56 -1.68
CA LYS A 46 4.69 3.48 -1.02
C LYS A 46 3.26 3.27 -1.52
N ILE A 47 2.36 2.87 -0.64
CA ILE A 47 0.93 2.76 -0.96
C ILE A 47 0.39 4.18 -1.14
N VAL A 48 -0.11 4.47 -2.34
CA VAL A 48 -0.71 5.76 -2.70
C VAL A 48 -2.20 5.55 -2.91
N SER A 49 -3.02 5.94 -1.93
CA SER A 49 -4.48 5.88 -2.05
C SER A 49 -5.04 7.21 -2.52
N VAL A 50 -6.14 7.15 -3.26
CA VAL A 50 -6.88 8.34 -3.73
C VAL A 50 -7.38 9.14 -2.52
N GLY A 51 -7.96 8.47 -1.51
CA GLY A 51 -8.39 9.12 -0.27
C GLY A 51 -7.27 9.89 0.47
N SER A 52 -6.04 9.36 0.48
CA SER A 52 -4.89 10.07 1.04
C SER A 52 -4.54 11.33 0.23
N LYS A 53 -4.61 11.26 -1.11
CA LYS A 53 -4.40 12.41 -1.99
C LYS A 53 -5.48 13.47 -1.85
N ILE A 54 -6.74 13.08 -1.66
CA ILE A 54 -7.84 13.99 -1.37
C ILE A 54 -7.55 14.83 -0.12
N ARG A 55 -7.15 14.19 0.99
CA ARG A 55 -6.76 14.90 2.23
C ARG A 55 -5.58 15.85 2.01
N SER A 56 -4.60 15.42 1.23
CA SER A 56 -3.43 16.25 0.89
C SER A 56 -3.82 17.49 0.07
N ILE A 57 -4.66 17.35 -0.95
CA ILE A 57 -5.18 18.45 -1.77
C ILE A 57 -5.95 19.44 -0.90
N PHE A 58 -6.86 18.95 -0.05
CA PHE A 58 -7.60 19.81 0.87
C PHE A 58 -6.66 20.62 1.76
N THR A 59 -5.69 19.95 2.39
CA THR A 59 -4.72 20.61 3.29
C THR A 59 -3.91 21.69 2.56
N LYS A 60 -3.54 21.46 1.29
CA LYS A 60 -2.87 22.48 0.46
C LYS A 60 -3.79 23.67 0.20
N LEU A 61 -4.98 23.43 -0.35
CA LEU A 61 -5.94 24.48 -0.68
C LEU A 61 -6.33 25.31 0.56
N SER A 62 -6.56 24.68 1.71
CA SER A 62 -6.90 25.39 2.95
C SER A 62 -5.76 26.31 3.43
N LYS A 63 -4.49 25.91 3.23
CA LYS A 63 -3.33 26.74 3.58
C LYS A 63 -3.09 27.85 2.57
N ALA A 64 -3.36 27.60 1.29
CA ALA A 64 -3.14 28.55 0.19
C ALA A 64 -4.25 29.61 0.04
N GLY A 65 -5.34 29.53 0.82
CA GLY A 65 -6.44 30.50 0.78
C GLY A 65 -7.64 30.07 -0.07
N LYS A 66 -7.92 28.75 -0.10
CA LYS A 66 -9.05 28.09 -0.79
C LYS A 66 -8.98 28.07 -2.32
N LYS A 67 -7.97 28.68 -2.94
CA LYS A 67 -7.77 28.65 -4.39
C LYS A 67 -6.30 28.46 -4.72
N GLU A 68 -5.99 27.55 -5.64
CA GLU A 68 -4.62 27.28 -6.06
C GLU A 68 -4.59 26.75 -7.49
N LYS A 69 -3.47 26.94 -8.20
CA LYS A 69 -3.28 26.39 -9.54
C LYS A 69 -3.28 24.86 -9.49
N MET A 70 -3.89 24.23 -10.49
CA MET A 70 -3.92 22.76 -10.61
C MET A 70 -2.50 22.17 -10.66
N THR A 71 -1.54 22.85 -11.26
CA THR A 71 -0.13 22.42 -11.30
C THR A 71 0.50 22.29 -9.91
N GLU A 72 0.14 23.17 -8.97
CA GLU A 72 0.70 23.14 -7.61
C GLU A 72 0.20 21.94 -6.79
N LEU A 73 -0.97 21.40 -7.13
CA LEU A 73 -1.45 20.17 -6.49
C LEU A 73 -0.58 18.96 -6.84
N PHE A 74 0.00 18.93 -8.04
CA PHE A 74 0.94 17.91 -8.48
C PHE A 74 2.36 18.13 -7.95
N ASN A 75 2.69 19.32 -7.44
CA ASN A 75 4.00 19.64 -6.88
C ASN A 75 4.21 18.83 -5.59
N GLY A 76 4.99 17.75 -5.68
CA GLY A 76 5.16 16.73 -4.62
C GLY A 76 4.71 15.31 -4.99
N ALA A 77 4.25 15.07 -6.23
CA ALA A 77 4.08 13.74 -6.77
C ALA A 77 5.43 13.15 -7.21
N GLU A 78 5.90 12.10 -6.54
CA GLU A 78 7.25 11.53 -6.76
C GLU A 78 7.25 10.38 -7.80
N SER A 79 6.08 9.82 -8.11
CA SER A 79 5.95 8.67 -9.01
C SER A 79 4.75 8.80 -9.94
N ARG A 80 4.74 7.99 -11.01
CA ARG A 80 3.59 7.90 -11.91
C ARG A 80 2.30 7.49 -11.19
N SER A 81 2.40 6.60 -10.19
CA SER A 81 1.24 6.20 -9.40
C SER A 81 0.71 7.37 -8.56
N ASP A 82 1.62 8.21 -8.07
CA ASP A 82 1.28 9.44 -7.33
C ASP A 82 0.55 10.44 -8.23
N LEU A 83 1.05 10.66 -9.45
CA LEU A 83 0.41 11.53 -10.44
C LEU A 83 -1.01 11.06 -10.77
N VAL A 84 -1.18 9.77 -11.04
CA VAL A 84 -2.48 9.17 -11.35
C VAL A 84 -3.42 9.29 -10.14
N ALA A 85 -2.96 8.99 -8.92
CA ALA A 85 -3.77 9.11 -7.72
C ALA A 85 -4.20 10.55 -7.42
N THR A 86 -3.31 11.53 -7.61
CA THR A 86 -3.65 12.95 -7.47
C THR A 86 -4.67 13.38 -8.53
N PHE A 87 -4.53 12.93 -9.78
CA PHE A 87 -5.50 13.22 -10.83
C PHE A 87 -6.88 12.62 -10.52
N LEU A 88 -6.93 11.36 -10.11
CA LEU A 88 -8.17 10.71 -9.69
C LEU A 88 -8.81 11.42 -8.49
N ALA A 89 -8.02 11.85 -7.51
CA ALA A 89 -8.51 12.62 -6.37
C ALA A 89 -9.17 13.94 -6.79
N ILE A 90 -8.59 14.65 -7.76
CA ILE A 90 -9.19 15.87 -8.31
C ILE A 90 -10.52 15.55 -9.00
N LEU A 91 -10.58 14.51 -9.82
CA LEU A 91 -11.82 14.10 -10.49
C LEU A 91 -12.91 13.71 -9.50
N GLU A 92 -12.55 13.04 -8.41
CA GLU A 92 -13.50 12.59 -7.41
C GLU A 92 -14.04 13.74 -6.56
N LEU A 93 -13.18 14.71 -6.22
CA LEU A 93 -13.59 15.96 -5.59
C LEU A 93 -14.48 16.82 -6.50
N ALA A 94 -14.22 16.82 -7.80
CA ALA A 94 -15.07 17.51 -8.77
C ALA A 94 -16.43 16.81 -8.91
N LYS A 95 -16.45 15.47 -8.98
CA LYS A 95 -17.68 14.66 -9.03
C LYS A 95 -18.56 14.89 -7.80
N SER A 96 -17.96 14.97 -6.62
CA SER A 96 -18.65 15.24 -5.34
C SER A 96 -18.95 16.72 -5.10
N LYS A 97 -18.61 17.60 -6.05
CA LYS A 97 -18.81 19.07 -5.98
C LYS A 97 -18.15 19.72 -4.77
N LYS A 98 -17.07 19.12 -4.26
CA LYS A 98 -16.27 19.66 -3.15
C LYS A 98 -15.24 20.68 -3.64
N ILE A 99 -14.86 20.60 -4.91
CA ILE A 99 -14.02 21.59 -5.59
C ILE A 99 -14.70 22.10 -6.87
N ASN A 100 -14.29 23.29 -7.28
CA ASN A 100 -14.59 23.87 -8.58
C ASN A 100 -13.30 23.95 -9.39
N ILE A 101 -13.39 23.68 -10.70
CA ILE A 101 -12.26 23.78 -11.62
C ILE A 101 -12.59 24.92 -12.59
N ILE A 102 -11.77 25.96 -12.60
CA ILE A 102 -11.98 27.18 -13.37
C ILE A 102 -10.85 27.32 -14.40
N GLY A 103 -11.22 27.44 -15.67
CA GLY A 103 -10.27 27.55 -16.78
C GLY A 103 -10.14 26.23 -17.56
N ASP A 104 -9.10 26.15 -18.38
CA ASP A 104 -8.85 25.01 -19.27
C ASP A 104 -7.35 24.66 -19.30
N GLY A 105 -7.05 23.37 -19.48
CA GLY A 105 -5.71 22.85 -19.60
C GLY A 105 -4.85 22.99 -18.33
N ALA A 106 -3.56 23.27 -18.52
CA ALA A 106 -2.56 23.29 -17.46
C ALA A 106 -2.68 24.49 -16.52
N ASP A 107 -3.33 25.58 -16.94
CA ASP A 107 -3.52 26.79 -16.14
C ASP A 107 -4.87 26.83 -15.42
N ALA A 108 -5.55 25.68 -15.30
CA ALA A 108 -6.77 25.58 -14.53
C ALA A 108 -6.53 25.92 -13.05
N ASP A 109 -7.40 26.72 -12.48
CA ASP A 109 -7.46 27.00 -11.05
C ASP A 109 -8.41 26.02 -10.37
N ILE A 110 -8.03 25.54 -9.19
CA ILE A 110 -8.88 24.72 -8.34
C ILE A 110 -9.29 25.53 -7.13
N GLU A 111 -10.60 25.63 -6.92
CA GLU A 111 -11.21 26.35 -5.81
C GLU A 111 -11.97 25.38 -4.90
N LEU A 112 -11.76 25.50 -3.60
CA LEU A 112 -12.41 24.69 -2.58
C LEU A 112 -13.83 25.24 -2.32
N LEU A 113 -14.85 24.41 -2.55
CA LEU A 113 -16.24 24.76 -2.29
C LEU A 113 -16.70 24.32 -0.89
N ALA A 114 -16.13 23.22 -0.38
CA ALA A 114 -16.47 22.70 0.94
C ALA A 114 -15.70 23.43 2.05
N THR A 115 -16.41 23.87 3.09
CA THR A 115 -15.80 24.53 4.26
C THR A 115 -15.34 23.55 5.33
N ASP A 116 -15.89 22.33 5.35
CA ASP A 116 -15.77 21.42 6.49
C ASP A 116 -15.10 20.09 6.13
N ILE A 117 -14.00 19.80 6.83
CA ILE A 117 -13.19 18.58 6.69
C ILE A 117 -13.98 17.33 7.13
N GLU A 118 -14.95 17.50 8.03
CA GLU A 118 -15.68 16.40 8.66
C GLU A 118 -16.58 15.63 7.68
N GLU A 119 -17.11 16.28 6.64
CA GLU A 119 -17.86 15.60 5.57
C GLU A 119 -16.97 14.69 4.69
N MET A 120 -15.65 14.79 4.82
CA MET A 120 -14.68 14.05 4.00
C MET A 120 -14.08 12.84 4.72
N ASN A 121 -14.42 12.64 6.00
CA ASN A 121 -14.09 11.43 6.77
C ASN A 121 -15.23 10.39 6.72
N SER A 122 -16.19 10.54 5.80
CA SER A 122 -17.18 9.48 5.59
C SER A 122 -16.46 8.20 5.13
N GLU A 123 -16.95 7.04 5.60
CA GLU A 123 -16.51 5.69 5.19
C GLU A 123 -16.56 5.46 3.66
N GLU A 124 -17.07 6.43 2.89
CA GLU A 124 -17.14 6.41 1.44
C GLU A 124 -15.75 6.47 0.77
N TRP A 125 -14.69 6.80 1.52
CA TRP A 125 -13.34 7.07 0.99
C TRP A 125 -12.20 6.27 1.66
N GLU A 126 -12.52 5.32 2.55
CA GLU A 126 -11.60 4.29 3.08
C GLU A 126 -11.73 2.96 2.31
#